data_AF-A0A9J6ASR4-F1
#
_entry.id   AF-A0A9J6ASR4-F1
#
_cell.length_a   1.000
_cell.length_b   1.000
_cell.length_c   1.000
_cell.angle_alpha   90.00
_cell.angle_beta   90.00
_cell.angle_gamma   90.00
#
_symmetry.space_group_name_H-M   'P 1'
#
loop_
_entity.id
_entity.type
_entity.pdbx_description
1 polymer ?
#
loop_
_entity_poly.entity_id
_entity_poly.type
_entity_poly.pdbx_seq_one_letter_code
_entity_poly.pdbx_strand_id
1 'polypeptide(L)'
;MINEDDLKREYLRKWDDKYFTTFKFLNLLEKVFYGSNAAREALVELCGDEYVQRMTFDSYFYKKLASGNRWEDAKIAINTISSLVRNEYPA
;
A
#
# COMPACT_ATOMS: atom_id res chain seq x y z
N MET A 1 9.04 -28.04 -24.81
CA MET A 1 9.50 -27.58 -23.48
C MET A 1 8.78 -26.30 -23.18
N ILE A 2 8.27 -26.13 -21.96
CA ILE A 2 7.71 -24.85 -21.50
C ILE A 2 8.89 -23.91 -21.23
N ASN A 3 8.83 -22.67 -21.73
CA ASN A 3 9.85 -21.65 -21.51
C ASN A 3 9.33 -20.55 -20.56
N GLU A 4 10.20 -19.59 -20.21
CA GLU A 4 9.86 -18.48 -19.32
C GLU A 4 8.74 -17.58 -19.91
N ASP A 5 8.72 -17.40 -21.24
CA ASP A 5 7.73 -16.57 -21.91
C ASP A 5 6.32 -17.18 -21.81
N ASP A 6 6.22 -18.51 -21.88
CA ASP A 6 4.97 -19.24 -21.67
C ASP A 6 4.48 -19.08 -20.22
N LEU A 7 5.38 -19.09 -19.23
CA LEU A 7 5.03 -18.83 -17.84
C LEU A 7 4.49 -17.40 -17.64
N LYS A 8 5.16 -16.40 -18.23
CA LYS A 8 4.74 -14.99 -18.18
C LYS A 8 3.37 -14.78 -18.81
N ARG A 9 3.16 -15.34 -20.01
CA ARG A 9 1.93 -15.16 -20.80
C ARG A 9 0.72 -15.88 -20.20
N GLU A 10 0.89 -17.13 -19.78
CA GLU A 10 -0.23 -18.00 -19.40
C GLU A 10 -0.56 -17.93 -17.89
N TYR A 11 0.46 -17.81 -17.05
CA TYR A 11 0.30 -17.86 -15.59
C TYR A 11 0.41 -16.48 -14.93
N LEU A 12 1.53 -15.76 -15.13
CA LEU A 12 1.78 -14.50 -14.42
C LEU A 12 0.85 -13.38 -14.86
N ARG A 13 0.51 -13.27 -16.15
CA ARG A 13 -0.38 -12.23 -16.68
C ARG A 13 -1.70 -12.10 -15.90
N LYS A 14 -2.32 -13.22 -15.50
CA LYS A 14 -3.57 -13.20 -14.72
C LYS A 14 -3.39 -12.55 -13.35
N TRP A 15 -2.23 -12.75 -12.74
CA TRP A 15 -1.89 -12.18 -11.44
C TRP A 15 -1.45 -10.72 -11.56
N ASP A 16 -0.68 -10.40 -12.61
CA ASP A 16 -0.33 -9.03 -12.96
C ASP A 16 -1.61 -8.21 -13.16
N ASP A 17 -2.52 -8.65 -14.03
CA ASP A 17 -3.79 -7.93 -14.27
C ASP A 17 -4.61 -7.74 -12.98
N LYS A 18 -4.57 -8.72 -12.07
CA LYS A 18 -5.31 -8.67 -10.80
C LYS A 18 -4.68 -7.73 -9.76
N TYR A 19 -3.36 -7.69 -9.67
CA TYR A 19 -2.63 -7.03 -8.58
C TYR A 19 -1.75 -5.87 -9.02
N PHE A 20 -1.72 -5.54 -10.32
CA PHE A 20 -0.92 -4.47 -10.88
C PHE A 20 -1.12 -3.14 -10.13
N THR A 21 -2.37 -2.79 -9.84
CA THR A 21 -2.71 -1.59 -9.09
C THR A 21 -2.17 -1.63 -7.67
N THR A 22 -2.25 -2.79 -6.99
CA THR A 22 -1.67 -3.00 -5.66
C THR A 22 -0.16 -2.81 -5.68
N PHE A 23 0.57 -3.42 -6.62
CA PHE A 23 2.02 -3.27 -6.71
C PHE A 23 2.44 -1.84 -7.06
N LYS A 24 1.69 -1.15 -7.92
CA LYS A 24 1.92 0.27 -8.20
C LYS A 24 1.75 1.13 -6.96
N PHE A 25 0.71 0.85 -6.16
CA PHE A 25 0.46 1.55 -4.91
C PHE A 25 1.58 1.32 -3.89
N LEU A 26 1.98 0.06 -3.66
CA LEU A 26 3.09 -0.27 -2.74
C LEU A 26 4.39 0.44 -3.15
N ASN A 27 4.72 0.46 -4.44
CA ASN A 27 5.90 1.17 -4.95
C ASN A 27 5.80 2.69 -4.71
N LEU A 28 4.60 3.28 -4.83
CA LEU A 28 4.40 4.70 -4.49
C LEU A 28 4.63 4.95 -3.00
N LEU A 29 4.09 4.09 -2.12
CA LEU A 29 4.33 4.19 -0.69
C LEU A 29 5.82 4.12 -0.37
N GLU A 30 6.55 3.15 -0.93
CA GLU A 30 8.00 3.02 -0.72
C GLU A 30 8.75 4.30 -1.13
N LYS A 31 8.43 4.88 -2.29
CA LYS A 31 9.08 6.11 -2.75
C LYS A 31 8.81 7.32 -1.85
N VAL A 32 7.59 7.43 -1.32
CA VAL A 32 7.20 8.55 -0.46
C VAL A 32 7.78 8.37 0.94
N PHE A 33 7.61 7.20 1.54
CA PHE A 33 7.90 7.01 2.96
C PHE A 33 9.34 6.59 3.25
N TYR A 34 10.06 5.94 2.33
CA TYR A 34 11.40 5.41 2.64
C TYR A 34 12.53 6.37 2.32
N GLY A 35 12.24 7.54 1.76
CA GLY A 35 13.22 8.56 1.38
C GLY A 35 13.91 9.26 2.56
N SER A 36 13.26 9.35 3.73
CA SER A 36 13.81 10.01 4.92
C SER A 36 13.36 9.29 6.20
N ASN A 37 13.97 9.60 7.34
CA ASN A 37 13.48 9.09 8.63
C ASN A 37 12.15 9.74 9.03
N ALA A 38 11.95 11.02 8.72
CA ALA A 38 10.70 11.74 9.02
C ALA A 38 9.50 11.13 8.28
N ALA A 39 9.67 10.81 7.00
CA ALA A 39 8.64 10.12 6.23
C ALA A 39 8.38 8.71 6.78
N ARG A 40 9.40 7.99 7.24
CA ARG A 40 9.19 6.67 7.88
C ARG A 40 8.34 6.78 9.15
N GLU A 41 8.53 7.81 9.98
CA GLU A 41 7.66 8.03 11.15
C GLU A 41 6.21 8.32 10.74
N ALA A 42 5.99 9.07 9.64
CA ALA A 42 4.64 9.27 9.10
C ALA A 42 3.98 7.96 8.63
N LEU A 43 4.76 7.02 8.09
CA LEU A 43 4.26 5.68 7.77
C LEU A 43 3.90 4.87 9.02
N VAL A 44 4.69 4.97 10.09
CA VAL A 44 4.39 4.31 11.37
C VAL A 44 3.07 4.84 11.94
N GLU A 45 2.85 6.16 11.87
CA GLU A 45 1.59 6.77 12.31
C GLU A 45 0.40 6.30 11.45
N LEU A 46 0.56 6.22 10.13
CA LEU A 46 -0.44 5.65 9.23
C LEU A 46 -0.80 4.20 9.61
N CYS A 47 0.20 3.37 9.90
CA CYS A 47 0.00 1.98 10.36
C CYS A 47 -0.66 1.90 11.75
N GLY A 48 -0.66 2.99 12.52
CA GLY A 48 -1.35 3.09 13.81
C GLY A 48 -2.86 3.24 13.69
N ASP A 49 -3.38 3.58 12.51
CA ASP A 49 -4.82 3.77 12.28
C ASP A 49 -5.60 2.43 12.34
N GLU A 50 -6.70 2.40 13.09
CA GLU A 50 -7.49 1.18 13.33
C GLU A 50 -8.09 0.61 12.04
N TYR A 51 -8.50 1.46 11.10
CA TYR A 51 -9.02 0.99 9.82
C TYR A 51 -7.90 0.37 9.00
N VAL A 52 -6.71 0.99 8.95
CA VAL A 52 -5.54 0.42 8.28
C VAL A 52 -5.15 -0.93 8.88
N GLN A 53 -5.17 -1.04 10.20
CA GLN A 53 -4.90 -2.31 10.90
C GLN A 53 -5.94 -3.37 10.56
N ARG A 54 -7.23 -3.05 10.61
CA ARG A 54 -8.31 -3.98 10.25
C ARG A 54 -8.16 -4.48 8.82
N MET A 55 -7.94 -3.58 7.87
CA MET A 55 -7.72 -3.92 6.46
C MET A 55 -6.50 -4.84 6.28
N THR A 56 -5.44 -4.59 7.04
CA THR A 56 -4.22 -5.42 7.04
C THR A 56 -4.50 -6.80 7.61
N PHE A 57 -5.15 -6.90 8.77
CA PHE A 57 -5.47 -8.17 9.40
C PHE A 57 -6.47 -8.99 8.59
N ASP A 58 -7.53 -8.38 8.08
CA ASP A 58 -8.48 -9.05 7.19
C ASP A 58 -7.78 -9.59 5.95
N SER A 59 -6.88 -8.79 5.36
CA SER A 59 -6.12 -9.26 4.21
C SER A 59 -5.18 -10.42 4.55
N TYR A 60 -4.53 -10.34 5.72
CA TYR A 60 -3.59 -11.34 6.19
C TYR A 60 -4.26 -12.66 6.58
N PHE A 61 -5.37 -12.62 7.31
CA PHE A 61 -6.07 -13.82 7.79
C PHE A 61 -6.83 -14.53 6.67
N TYR A 62 -7.50 -13.78 5.79
CA TYR A 62 -8.31 -14.37 4.72
C TYR A 62 -7.54 -14.54 3.40
N LYS A 63 -6.29 -14.11 3.34
CA LYS A 63 -5.40 -14.21 2.16
C LYS A 63 -6.03 -13.64 0.89
N LYS A 64 -6.83 -12.58 1.05
CA LYS A 64 -7.52 -11.85 -0.02
C LYS A 64 -7.35 -10.37 0.25
N LEU A 65 -7.33 -9.53 -0.78
CA LEU A 65 -7.36 -8.09 -0.55
C LEU A 65 -8.70 -7.73 0.12
N ALA A 66 -8.61 -7.14 1.31
CA ALA A 66 -9.79 -6.61 1.98
C ALA A 66 -10.44 -5.52 1.10
N SER A 67 -11.76 -5.47 1.11
CA SER A 67 -12.52 -4.46 0.37
C SER A 67 -12.53 -3.16 1.17
N GLY A 68 -11.88 -2.12 0.66
CA GLY A 68 -11.83 -0.82 1.31
C GLY A 68 -13.16 -0.08 1.25
N ASN A 69 -13.37 0.78 2.25
CA ASN A 69 -14.35 1.85 2.22
C ASN A 69 -13.71 3.11 1.65
N ARG A 70 -14.24 3.59 0.52
CA ARG A 70 -13.74 4.76 -0.20
C ARG A 70 -13.64 6.03 0.64
N TRP A 71 -14.50 6.19 1.66
CA TRP A 71 -14.47 7.33 2.56
C TRP A 71 -13.33 7.24 3.58
N GLU A 72 -13.11 6.05 4.15
CA GLU A 72 -12.00 5.82 5.08
C GLU A 72 -10.66 5.93 4.34
N ASP A 73 -10.57 5.37 3.13
CA ASP A 73 -9.37 5.48 2.30
C ASP A 73 -9.01 6.96 1.99
N ALA A 74 -10.02 7.80 1.71
CA ALA A 74 -9.82 9.23 1.48
C ALA A 74 -9.37 9.97 2.76
N LYS A 75 -9.99 9.65 3.91
CA LYS A 75 -9.61 10.21 5.22
C LYS A 75 -8.18 9.86 5.57
N ILE A 76 -7.78 8.61 5.31
CA ILE A 76 -6.42 8.13 5.52
C ILE A 76 -5.43 8.86 4.63
N ALA A 77 -5.75 9.06 3.35
CA ALA A 77 -4.87 9.81 2.44
C ALA A 77 -4.62 11.24 2.96
N ILE A 78 -5.64 11.92 3.47
CA ILE A 78 -5.52 13.27 4.04
C ILE A 78 -4.67 13.25 5.32
N ASN A 79 -4.97 12.35 6.26
CA ASN A 79 -4.21 12.21 7.51
C ASN A 79 -2.74 11.90 7.25
N THR A 80 -2.47 11.08 6.25
CA THR A 80 -1.13 10.70 5.80
C THR A 80 -0.35 11.90 5.27
N ILE A 81 -0.96 12.72 4.40
CA ILE A 81 -0.32 13.94 3.87
C ILE A 81 -0.04 14.92 5.02
N SER A 82 -0.99 15.08 5.95
CA SER A 82 -0.83 15.92 7.12
C SER A 82 0.35 15.48 8.00
N SER A 83 0.43 14.17 8.30
CA SER A 83 1.54 13.58 9.06
C SER A 83 2.88 13.75 8.35
N LEU A 84 2.93 13.51 7.03
CA LEU A 84 4.13 13.71 6.23
C LEU A 84 4.62 15.16 6.28
N VAL A 85 3.74 16.13 6.09
CA VAL A 85 4.09 17.56 6.15
C VAL A 85 4.62 17.93 7.54
N ARG A 86 3.95 17.47 8.60
CA ARG A 86 4.35 17.74 9.99
C ARG A 86 5.73 17.16 10.32
N ASN A 87 6.04 15.97 9.81
CA ASN A 87 7.30 15.29 10.10
C ASN A 87 8.46 15.83 9.23
N GLU A 88 8.22 16.14 7.95
CA GLU A 88 9.24 16.66 7.02
C GLU A 88 9.54 18.15 7.23
N TYR A 89 8.55 18.94 7.62
CA TYR A 89 8.67 20.39 7.84
C TYR A 89 8.21 20.77 9.25
N PRO A 90 8.98 20.41 10.29
CA PRO A 90 8.68 20.85 11.65
C PRO A 90 8.78 22.38 11.73
N ALA A 91 7.72 23.01 12.23
CA ALA A 91 7.65 24.46 12.46
C ALA A 91 8.54 24.91 13.63
#